data_AF-A0A7S2YLS2-F1
#
_entry.id   AF-A0A7S2YLS2-F1
#
_cell.length_a   1.000
_cell.length_b   1.000
_cell.length_c   1.000
_cell.angle_alpha   90.00
_cell.angle_beta   90.00
_cell.angle_gamma   90.00
#
_symmetry.space_group_name_H-M   'P 1'
#
loop_
_entity.id
_entity.type
_entity.pdbx_description
1 polymer ?
#
loop_
_entity_poly.entity_id
_entity_poly.type
_entity_poly.pdbx_seq_one_letter_code
_entity_poly.pdbx_strand_id
1 'polypeptide(L)'
;MTQVLTSSTPWDAAQQEGLQQALALIPAPQKEAYQYAHEQNPRVVELESPPFLDVCQSNFWSAAERLVAYWDKRRDIFGKERYFLPLTLSGNGALPLEAAKVIQKGAAVVIPQMDQYQRSVFLIDRAPVANWQDSNNTRVKIVFYLLQVM
;
A
#
# COMPACT_ATOMS: atom_id res chain seq x y z
N MET A 1 -22.73 -11.33 7.02
CA MET A 1 -22.42 -9.98 7.52
C MET A 1 -21.15 -10.09 8.34
N THR A 2 -20.00 -9.94 7.71
CA THR A 2 -18.70 -10.10 8.36
C THR A 2 -18.20 -8.71 8.70
N GLN A 3 -18.16 -8.37 9.98
CA GLN A 3 -17.50 -7.14 10.43
C GLN A 3 -16.02 -7.25 10.09
N VAL A 4 -15.59 -6.42 9.13
CA VAL A 4 -14.17 -6.18 8.86
C VAL A 4 -13.67 -5.35 10.02
N LEU A 5 -12.71 -5.87 10.78
CA LEU A 5 -12.00 -5.12 11.82
C LEU A 5 -11.05 -4.12 11.14
N THR A 6 -11.59 -3.05 10.56
CA THR A 6 -10.79 -1.86 10.26
C THR A 6 -10.78 -1.00 11.52
N SER A 7 -9.73 -1.09 12.32
CA SER A 7 -9.44 -0.04 13.29
C SER A 7 -7.95 0.28 13.30
N SER A 8 -7.44 0.79 12.18
CA SER A 8 -6.54 1.93 12.29
C SER A 8 -7.42 3.08 12.79
N THR A 9 -7.30 3.44 14.06
CA THR A 9 -7.94 4.65 14.58
C THR A 9 -7.54 5.79 13.63
N PRO A 10 -8.49 6.56 13.07
CA PRO A 10 -8.14 7.76 12.33
C PRO A 10 -7.20 8.58 13.20
N TRP A 11 -6.05 9.00 12.66
CA TRP A 11 -5.10 9.81 13.40
C TRP A 11 -5.82 10.97 14.05
N ASP A 12 -5.59 11.20 15.34
CA ASP A 12 -6.17 12.36 16.00
C ASP A 12 -5.62 13.66 15.39
N ALA A 13 -6.29 14.79 15.65
CA ALA A 13 -5.91 16.06 15.04
C ALA A 13 -4.45 16.45 15.33
N ALA A 14 -3.91 16.08 16.50
CA ALA A 14 -2.54 16.39 16.88
C ALA A 14 -1.53 15.50 16.14
N GLN A 15 -1.85 14.22 15.94
CA GLN A 15 -1.06 13.30 15.13
C GLN A 15 -1.01 13.73 13.67
N GLN A 16 -2.15 14.16 13.12
CA GLN A 16 -2.22 14.71 11.76
C GLN A 16 -1.37 15.97 11.65
N GLU A 17 -1.50 16.91 12.58
CA GLU A 17 -0.72 18.15 12.58
C GLU A 17 0.78 17.87 12.66
N GLY A 18 1.22 17.00 13.60
CA GLY A 18 2.63 16.64 13.75
C GLY A 18 3.22 15.99 12.50
N LEU A 19 2.47 15.09 11.85
CA LEU A 19 2.90 14.49 10.59
C LEU A 19 2.99 15.52 9.46
N GLN A 20 2.03 16.44 9.35
CA GLN A 20 2.05 17.50 8.33
C GLN A 20 3.23 18.46 8.54
N GLN A 21 3.54 18.83 9.78
CA GLN A 21 4.72 19.62 10.10
C GLN A 21 6.02 18.92 9.68
N ALA A 22 6.15 17.62 9.96
CA ALA A 22 7.30 16.82 9.52
C ALA A 22 7.39 16.74 7.98
N LEU A 23 6.27 16.49 7.30
CA LEU A 23 6.22 16.46 5.83
C LEU A 23 6.59 17.82 5.22
N ALA A 24 6.21 18.93 5.85
CA ALA A 24 6.53 20.28 5.37
C ALA A 24 8.06 20.52 5.30
N LEU A 25 8.81 19.92 6.22
CA LEU A 25 10.27 20.02 6.31
C LEU A 25 11.02 19.14 5.29
N ILE A 26 10.38 18.11 4.72
CA ILE A 26 10.99 17.29 3.66
C ILE A 26 11.10 18.11 2.35
N PRO A 27 12.26 18.15 1.66
CA PRO A 27 12.42 18.87 0.41
C PRO A 27 11.42 18.44 -0.68
N ALA A 28 10.87 19.40 -1.42
CA ALA A 28 9.85 19.14 -2.44
C ALA A 28 10.21 18.03 -3.45
N PRO A 29 11.44 17.96 -4.01
CA PRO A 29 11.80 16.88 -4.94
C PRO A 29 11.70 15.47 -4.33
N GLN A 30 11.88 15.35 -3.01
CA GLN A 30 11.84 14.05 -2.33
C GLN A 30 10.40 13.59 -2.08
N LYS A 31 9.48 14.52 -1.83
CA LYS A 31 8.07 14.22 -1.52
C LYS A 31 7.11 14.37 -2.72
N GLU A 32 7.62 14.62 -3.91
CA GLU A 32 6.83 14.85 -5.13
C GLU A 32 5.79 13.75 -5.38
N ALA A 33 6.18 12.47 -5.29
CA ALA A 33 5.28 11.34 -5.52
C ALA A 33 4.12 11.31 -4.51
N TYR A 34 4.43 11.54 -3.22
CA TYR A 34 3.43 11.62 -2.17
C TYR A 34 2.49 12.82 -2.40
N GLN A 35 3.04 14.01 -2.68
CA GLN A 35 2.26 15.22 -2.89
C GLN A 35 1.30 15.06 -4.05
N TYR A 36 1.79 14.59 -5.20
CA TYR A 36 0.96 14.35 -6.36
C TYR A 36 -0.14 13.32 -6.07
N ALA A 37 0.18 12.20 -5.42
CA ALA A 37 -0.83 11.21 -5.04
C ALA A 37 -1.90 11.79 -4.09
N HIS A 38 -1.49 12.60 -3.12
CA HIS A 38 -2.39 13.24 -2.16
C HIS A 38 -3.30 14.28 -2.84
N GLU A 39 -2.78 15.03 -3.80
CA GLU A 39 -3.55 16.01 -4.58
C GLU A 39 -4.54 15.32 -5.54
N GLN A 40 -4.11 14.27 -6.24
CA GLN A 40 -4.96 13.59 -7.23
C GLN A 40 -6.01 12.68 -6.58
N ASN A 41 -5.64 12.00 -5.49
CA ASN A 41 -6.52 11.03 -4.84
C ASN A 41 -6.22 10.91 -3.33
N PRO A 42 -6.64 11.91 -2.53
CA PRO A 42 -6.36 11.94 -1.09
C PRO A 42 -6.94 10.72 -0.37
N ARG A 43 -8.07 10.19 -0.85
CA ARG A 43 -8.71 9.00 -0.28
C ARG A 43 -7.87 7.74 -0.48
N VAL A 44 -7.18 7.58 -1.61
CA VAL A 44 -6.24 6.46 -1.81
C VAL A 44 -5.04 6.64 -0.87
N VAL A 45 -4.55 7.87 -0.68
CA VAL A 45 -3.48 8.11 0.27
C VAL A 45 -3.88 7.73 1.69
N GLU A 46 -5.08 8.10 2.12
CA GLU A 46 -5.61 7.75 3.44
C GLU A 46 -5.79 6.24 3.61
N LEU A 47 -6.44 5.56 2.66
CA LEU A 47 -6.83 4.15 2.79
C LEU A 47 -5.68 3.18 2.53
N GLU A 48 -4.72 3.56 1.69
CA GLU A 48 -3.70 2.63 1.18
C GLU A 48 -2.28 2.95 1.66
N SER A 49 -2.11 3.98 2.52
CA SER A 49 -0.86 4.19 3.24
C SER A 49 -0.83 3.29 4.49
N PRO A 50 0.28 2.57 4.75
CA PRO A 50 0.45 1.86 6.00
C PRO A 50 0.36 2.78 7.23
N PRO A 51 0.01 2.25 8.42
CA PRO A 51 -0.07 3.02 9.66
C PRO A 51 1.33 3.37 10.18
N PHE A 52 2.08 4.19 9.45
CA PHE A 52 3.49 4.48 9.75
C PHE A 52 3.69 5.17 11.09
N LEU A 53 2.71 5.90 11.62
CA LEU A 53 2.79 6.48 12.96
C LEU A 53 2.87 5.40 14.04
N ASP A 54 2.08 4.34 13.92
CA ASP A 54 2.10 3.22 14.87
C ASP A 54 3.43 2.47 14.79
N VAL A 55 3.89 2.21 13.55
CA VAL A 55 5.16 1.51 13.29
C VAL A 55 6.37 2.33 13.77
N CYS A 56 6.30 3.65 13.66
CA CYS A 56 7.36 4.57 14.10
C CYS A 56 7.23 5.02 15.55
N GLN A 57 6.34 4.41 16.35
CA GLN A 57 6.15 4.76 17.76
C GLN A 57 5.90 6.27 17.96
N SER A 58 5.05 6.84 17.10
CA SER A 58 4.73 8.28 17.08
C SER A 58 5.90 9.23 16.77
N ASN A 59 7.00 8.73 16.21
CA ASN A 59 8.03 9.60 15.64
C ASN A 59 7.55 10.17 14.29
N PHE A 60 7.10 11.42 14.30
CA PHE A 60 6.55 12.09 13.11
C PHE A 60 7.55 12.21 11.97
N TRP A 61 8.83 12.46 12.25
CA TRP A 61 9.87 12.57 11.23
C TRP A 61 10.07 11.25 10.49
N SER A 62 10.28 10.16 11.25
CA SER A 62 10.45 8.84 10.66
C SER A 62 9.19 8.35 9.94
N ALA A 63 8.00 8.69 10.44
CA ALA A 63 6.74 8.38 9.75
C ALA A 63 6.61 9.14 8.43
N ALA A 64 6.96 10.43 8.40
CA ALA A 64 6.95 11.25 7.18
C ALA A 64 7.93 10.73 6.13
N GLU A 65 9.16 10.39 6.53
CA GLU A 65 10.16 9.80 5.64
C GLU A 65 9.67 8.47 5.03
N ARG A 66 9.09 7.60 5.85
CA ARG A 66 8.54 6.31 5.38
C ARG A 66 7.33 6.48 4.47
N LEU A 67 6.45 7.43 4.77
CA LEU A 67 5.31 7.75 3.94
C LEU A 67 5.76 8.22 2.55
N VAL A 68 6.70 9.17 2.50
CA VAL A 68 7.28 9.66 1.25
C VAL A 68 7.96 8.52 0.47
N ALA A 69 8.82 7.73 1.14
CA ALA A 69 9.51 6.60 0.52
C ALA A 69 8.54 5.53 0.01
N TYR A 70 7.42 5.29 0.71
CA TYR A 70 6.39 4.36 0.27
C TYR A 70 5.75 4.80 -1.04
N TRP A 71 5.35 6.07 -1.14
CA TRP A 71 4.72 6.61 -2.36
C TRP A 71 5.70 6.71 -3.53
N ASP A 72 6.97 7.01 -3.26
CA ASP A 72 8.01 6.96 -4.29
C ASP A 72 8.22 5.53 -4.79
N LYS A 73 8.30 4.56 -3.87
CA LYS A 73 8.43 3.15 -4.25
C LYS A 73 7.22 2.65 -5.03
N ARG A 74 6.03 3.08 -4.65
CA ARG A 74 4.78 2.78 -5.34
C ARG A 74 4.80 3.37 -6.76
N ARG A 75 5.30 4.59 -6.94
CA ARG A 75 5.53 5.21 -8.26
C ARG A 75 6.48 4.39 -9.13
N ASP A 76 7.57 3.88 -8.58
CA ASP A 76 8.52 3.03 -9.31
C ASP A 76 7.88 1.72 -9.81
N ILE A 77 7.02 1.12 -8.99
CA ILE A 77 6.43 -0.20 -9.27
C ILE A 77 5.29 -0.12 -10.28
N PHE A 78 4.40 0.87 -10.10
CA PHE A 78 3.17 0.99 -10.88
C PHE A 78 3.28 2.00 -12.03
N GLY A 79 4.38 2.75 -12.08
CA GLY A 79 4.63 3.78 -13.08
C GLY A 79 3.96 5.11 -12.74
N LYS A 80 4.50 6.18 -13.34
CA LYS A 80 4.10 7.58 -13.07
C LYS A 80 2.62 7.87 -13.36
N GLU A 81 1.99 7.13 -14.27
CA GLU A 81 0.62 7.37 -14.71
C GLU A 81 -0.45 6.71 -13.83
N ARG A 82 -0.09 5.72 -13.00
CA ARG A 82 -1.07 4.85 -12.35
C ARG A 82 -0.89 4.67 -10.85
N TYR A 83 0.27 5.00 -10.30
CA TYR A 83 0.58 4.68 -8.89
C TYR A 83 -0.37 5.31 -7.86
N PHE A 84 -0.97 6.45 -8.20
CA PHE A 84 -1.95 7.18 -7.36
C PHE A 84 -3.39 6.67 -7.52
N LEU A 85 -3.63 5.69 -8.38
CA LEU A 85 -4.93 5.06 -8.55
C LEU A 85 -5.14 3.97 -7.48
N PRO A 86 -6.41 3.63 -7.15
CA PRO A 86 -6.70 2.57 -6.21
C PRO A 86 -6.22 1.21 -6.74
N LEU A 87 -5.77 0.35 -5.83
CA LEU A 87 -5.28 -0.97 -6.17
C LEU A 87 -6.46 -1.97 -6.23
N THR A 88 -7.04 -2.09 -7.43
CA THR A 88 -8.23 -2.94 -7.67
C THR A 88 -7.92 -4.09 -8.61
N LEU A 89 -8.65 -5.21 -8.47
CA LEU A 89 -8.55 -6.35 -9.38
C LEU A 89 -9.27 -6.14 -10.73
N SER A 90 -9.77 -4.92 -11.00
CA SER A 90 -10.45 -4.60 -12.27
C SER A 90 -9.48 -4.43 -13.44
N GLY A 91 -8.20 -4.15 -13.18
CA GLY A 91 -7.21 -3.77 -14.20
C GLY A 91 -7.25 -2.29 -14.61
N ASN A 92 -8.25 -1.53 -14.13
CA ASN A 92 -8.40 -0.09 -14.39
C ASN A 92 -7.76 0.80 -13.31
N GLY A 93 -7.25 0.20 -12.24
CA GLY A 93 -6.56 0.89 -11.15
C GLY A 93 -5.03 0.91 -11.32
N ALA A 94 -4.32 1.04 -10.20
CA ALA A 94 -2.86 0.95 -10.17
C ALA A 94 -2.38 -0.44 -10.62
N LEU A 95 -3.12 -1.49 -10.28
CA LEU A 95 -2.78 -2.86 -10.65
C LEU A 95 -3.13 -3.12 -12.12
N PRO A 96 -2.16 -3.49 -12.97
CA PRO A 96 -2.44 -3.82 -14.36
C PRO A 96 -3.25 -5.13 -14.46
N LEU A 97 -4.06 -5.24 -15.51
CA LEU A 97 -4.95 -6.38 -15.74
C LEU A 97 -4.21 -7.74 -15.67
N GLU A 98 -2.99 -7.81 -16.19
CA GLU A 98 -2.18 -9.02 -16.18
C GLU A 98 -1.79 -9.45 -14.75
N ALA A 99 -1.44 -8.52 -13.87
CA ALA A 99 -1.20 -8.82 -12.46
C ALA A 99 -2.49 -9.17 -11.72
N ALA A 100 -3.61 -8.51 -12.05
CA ALA A 100 -4.92 -8.82 -11.48
C ALA A 100 -5.38 -10.25 -11.80
N LYS A 101 -5.22 -10.69 -13.06
CA LYS A 101 -5.54 -12.07 -13.48
C LYS A 101 -4.72 -13.11 -12.71
N VAL A 102 -3.47 -12.80 -12.41
CA VAL A 102 -2.58 -13.70 -11.64
C VAL A 102 -3.11 -13.88 -10.21
N ILE A 103 -3.50 -12.79 -9.55
CA ILE A 103 -4.11 -12.84 -8.21
C ILE A 103 -5.43 -13.62 -8.26
N GLN A 104 -6.30 -13.33 -9.23
CA GLN A 104 -7.57 -14.02 -9.42
C GLN A 104 -7.42 -15.54 -9.67
N LYS A 105 -6.30 -15.97 -10.24
CA LYS A 105 -5.97 -17.38 -10.45
C LYS A 105 -5.43 -18.09 -9.19
N GLY A 106 -5.34 -17.39 -8.06
CA GLY A 106 -4.90 -17.97 -6.79
C GLY A 106 -3.40 -17.84 -6.50
N ALA A 107 -2.66 -16.99 -7.21
CA ALA A 107 -1.25 -16.73 -6.89
C ALA A 107 -1.06 -16.11 -5.50
N ALA A 108 -2.10 -15.47 -4.96
CA ALA A 108 -2.14 -15.09 -3.56
C ALA A 108 -3.56 -15.24 -3.01
N VAL A 109 -3.67 -15.88 -1.84
CA VAL A 109 -4.94 -16.14 -1.16
C VAL A 109 -4.79 -15.81 0.32
N VAL A 110 -5.79 -15.13 0.88
CA VAL A 110 -5.91 -14.94 2.33
C VAL A 110 -6.44 -16.24 2.93
N ILE A 111 -5.70 -16.82 3.87
CA ILE A 111 -6.16 -18.00 4.59
C ILE A 111 -7.21 -17.53 5.61
N PRO A 112 -8.41 -18.12 5.64
CA PRO A 112 -9.49 -17.68 6.53
C PRO A 112 -9.17 -17.80 8.03
N GLN A 113 -8.14 -18.56 8.39
CA GLN A 113 -7.72 -18.81 9.76
C GLN A 113 -6.58 -17.86 10.13
N MET A 114 -6.72 -17.19 11.27
CA MET A 114 -5.65 -16.41 11.86
C MET A 114 -4.62 -17.33 12.53
N ASP A 115 -3.39 -16.85 12.66
CA ASP A 115 -2.38 -17.55 13.43
C ASP A 115 -2.63 -17.45 14.96
N GLN A 116 -1.77 -18.09 15.75
CA GLN A 116 -1.87 -18.07 17.22
C GLN A 116 -1.77 -16.67 17.85
N TYR A 117 -1.33 -15.66 17.08
CA TYR A 117 -1.19 -14.27 17.51
C TYR A 117 -2.27 -13.38 16.88
N GLN A 118 -3.36 -13.95 16.35
CA GLN A 118 -4.47 -13.22 15.70
C GLN A 118 -4.03 -12.42 14.47
N ARG A 119 -3.02 -12.91 13.73
CA ARG A 119 -2.54 -12.28 12.49
C ARG A 119 -3.10 -12.98 11.27
N SER A 120 -3.49 -12.20 10.27
CA SER A 120 -3.88 -12.70 8.95
C SER A 120 -2.72 -13.44 8.29
N VAL A 121 -2.99 -14.61 7.73
CA VAL A 121 -1.99 -15.44 7.03
C VAL A 121 -2.29 -15.44 5.54
N PHE A 122 -1.25 -15.24 4.73
CA PHE A 122 -1.35 -15.26 3.27
C PHE A 122 -0.57 -16.44 2.71
N LEU A 123 -1.19 -17.17 1.79
CA LEU A 123 -0.50 -18.12 0.94
C LEU A 123 -0.14 -17.43 -0.37
N ILE A 124 1.15 -17.45 -0.74
CA ILE A 124 1.63 -16.97 -2.03
C ILE A 124 2.10 -18.18 -2.83
N ASP A 125 1.28 -18.62 -3.79
CA ASP A 125 1.67 -19.65 -4.75
C ASP A 125 2.45 -19.01 -5.91
N ARG A 126 3.66 -19.50 -6.13
CA ARG A 126 4.57 -19.02 -7.17
C ARG A 126 4.43 -19.78 -8.48
N ALA A 127 3.76 -20.93 -8.50
CA ALA A 127 3.58 -21.72 -9.72
C ALA A 127 2.89 -20.92 -10.85
N PRO A 128 1.85 -20.09 -10.60
CA PRO A 128 1.19 -19.30 -11.65
C PRO A 128 2.06 -18.23 -12.31
N VAL A 129 3.18 -17.84 -11.68
CA VAL A 129 4.10 -16.78 -12.14
C VAL A 129 5.48 -17.30 -12.55
N ALA A 130 5.69 -18.62 -12.53
CA ALA A 130 7.01 -19.22 -12.75
C ALA A 130 7.61 -18.91 -14.14
N ASN A 131 6.77 -18.75 -15.16
CA ASN A 131 7.19 -18.54 -16.55
C ASN A 131 7.13 -17.08 -17.02
N TRP A 132 6.95 -16.12 -16.12
CA TRP A 132 6.81 -14.70 -16.49
C TRP A 132 8.16 -14.00 -16.55
N GLN A 133 8.44 -13.32 -17.66
CA GLN A 133 9.66 -12.53 -17.88
C GLN A 133 9.88 -11.45 -16.80
N ASP A 134 8.81 -10.95 -16.19
CA ASP A 134 8.86 -9.93 -15.12
C ASP A 134 8.30 -10.45 -13.76
N SER A 135 8.62 -11.71 -13.43
CA SER A 135 8.08 -12.38 -12.24
C SER A 135 8.36 -11.62 -10.93
N ASN A 136 9.49 -10.90 -10.82
CA ASN A 136 9.83 -10.15 -9.60
C ASN A 136 8.97 -8.89 -9.43
N ASN A 137 8.72 -8.11 -10.49
CA ASN A 137 7.88 -6.92 -10.39
C ASN A 137 6.41 -7.29 -10.12
N THR A 138 5.91 -8.33 -10.80
CA THR A 138 4.56 -8.86 -10.53
C THR A 138 4.40 -9.33 -9.08
N ARG A 139 5.40 -9.99 -8.50
CA ARG A 139 5.36 -10.39 -7.08
C ARG A 139 5.26 -9.21 -6.14
N VAL A 140 6.02 -8.14 -6.38
CA VAL A 140 5.94 -6.93 -5.54
C VAL A 140 4.57 -6.28 -5.66
N LYS A 141 3.98 -6.20 -6.87
CA LYS A 141 2.62 -5.72 -7.09
C LYS A 141 1.56 -6.52 -6.32
N ILE A 142 1.73 -7.85 -6.27
CA ILE A 142 0.87 -8.74 -5.47
C ILE A 142 0.99 -8.41 -3.99
N VAL A 143 2.21 -8.25 -3.45
CA VAL A 143 2.41 -7.89 -2.04
C VAL A 143 1.74 -6.55 -1.73
N PHE A 144 1.90 -5.54 -2.58
CA PHE A 144 1.23 -4.25 -2.41
C PHE A 144 -0.30 -4.40 -2.35
N TYR A 145 -0.89 -5.23 -3.20
CA TYR A 145 -2.32 -5.51 -3.14
C TYR A 145 -2.73 -6.22 -1.85
N LEU A 146 -1.97 -7.25 -1.42
CA LEU A 146 -2.28 -7.98 -0.19
C LEU A 146 -2.22 -7.11 1.06
N LEU A 147 -1.29 -6.16 1.10
CA LEU A 147 -1.14 -5.23 2.23
C LEU A 147 -2.37 -4.32 2.42
N GLN A 148 -3.24 -4.19 1.41
CA GLN A 148 -4.46 -3.37 1.48
C GLN A 148 -5.72 -4.14 1.84
N VAL A 149 -5.70 -5.46 1.65
CA VAL A 149 -6.84 -6.32 2.00
C VAL A 149 -6.82 -6.66 3.50
N MET A 150 -5.78 -6.22 4.22
CA MET A 150 -5.66 -6.32 5.68
C MET A 150 -6.45 -5.25 6.42
#